data_AF-A0A1Z9E8Y1-F1
#
_entry.id   AF-A0A1Z9E8Y1-F1
#
_cell.length_a   1.000
_cell.length_b   1.000
_cell.length_c   1.000
_cell.angle_alpha   90.00
_cell.angle_beta   90.00
_cell.angle_gamma   90.00
#
_symmetry.space_group_name_H-M   'P 1'
#
loop_
_entity.id
_entity.type
_entity.pdbx_description
1 polymer ?
#
loop_
_entity_poly.entity_id
_entity_poly.type
_entity_poly.pdbx_seq_one_letter_code
_entity_poly.pdbx_strand_id
1 'polypeptide(L)'
;MAKQNLSIGSSANDGTGDSLRDGAIKLNSVIDELYTALGNDTNLLVNVGTPSSGQVMKWDGSQFTEGHVDQLSADLNVKTYKIVSDTNEDVNIMPAGTGDIKFWKGGAGSALAYVDGDDGYFKWSAPYATLSDLPDVATHHGMFAHVHAEGHGYMAHGSWIQLLDAGSSIGELTDVDMTVGGGPSDGQVLKWSAANSYWYPDNDATASGGGSETQNLFEGFVADTGSTTASAATDVLTVAGGTNISTSIAGDTLTINMTGTLGDADQNLFSVIGSDAGSKTANSATTTVNFVGGTGISTAVGGDNLTITNDSPNVDQSIFETVTGDSGSTTASSTTGSLAVTGGNGITTAVTANTVSIVADLFLASGVTLSENQSFITNASGEVEAVSTAAVGFEISGSSGAGYNFGNNGWTGSGNPTIYVYRGFTYRFNNTTGSGHPFALRQTDGGAAVTAGVSGSQTGVQYWTVPMTLAAGTTYVYQCTIHSGMVGNLVVV
;
A
#
# COMPACT_ATOMS: atom_id res chain seq x y z
N MET A 1 -40.41 33.47 -23.33
CA MET A 1 -41.48 33.87 -24.26
C MET A 1 -41.43 35.38 -24.46
N ALA A 2 -42.13 35.95 -25.45
CA ALA A 2 -42.17 37.41 -25.58
C ALA A 2 -43.03 37.99 -24.45
N LYS A 3 -42.59 39.13 -23.87
CA LYS A 3 -43.32 39.82 -22.80
C LYS A 3 -44.79 40.02 -23.19
N GLN A 4 -45.69 39.56 -22.33
CA GLN A 4 -47.13 39.79 -22.49
C GLN A 4 -47.57 40.90 -21.53
N ASN A 5 -48.28 41.89 -22.05
CA ASN A 5 -48.86 42.96 -21.24
C ASN A 5 -50.37 42.73 -21.10
N LEU A 6 -50.88 43.04 -19.91
CA LEU A 6 -52.32 43.17 -19.69
C LEU A 6 -52.83 44.43 -20.39
N SER A 7 -53.80 44.30 -21.29
CA SER A 7 -54.48 45.43 -21.92
C SER A 7 -55.64 45.88 -21.03
N ILE A 8 -55.59 47.11 -20.52
CA ILE A 8 -56.62 47.65 -19.62
C ILE A 8 -57.75 48.40 -20.35
N GLY A 9 -57.72 48.41 -21.70
CA GLY A 9 -58.64 49.17 -22.54
C GLY A 9 -58.32 50.67 -22.56
N SER A 10 -59.04 51.44 -23.38
CA SER A 10 -58.86 52.89 -23.50
C SER A 10 -59.66 53.66 -22.43
N SER A 11 -60.70 53.04 -21.91
CA SER A 11 -61.61 53.55 -20.89
C SER A 11 -62.30 52.39 -20.16
N ALA A 12 -62.86 52.67 -18.98
CA ALA A 12 -63.51 51.62 -18.18
C ALA A 12 -64.67 50.97 -18.94
N ASN A 13 -64.63 49.64 -19.08
CA ASN A 13 -65.68 48.80 -19.67
C ASN A 13 -65.98 49.06 -21.16
N ASP A 14 -64.99 49.52 -21.94
CA ASP A 14 -65.15 49.77 -23.37
C ASP A 14 -64.97 48.53 -24.27
N GLY A 15 -64.68 47.37 -23.69
CA GLY A 15 -64.51 46.10 -24.40
C GLY A 15 -63.24 46.00 -25.25
N THR A 16 -62.33 46.98 -25.18
CA THR A 16 -61.05 46.98 -25.92
C THR A 16 -59.88 46.44 -25.09
N GLY A 17 -60.10 46.24 -23.78
CA GLY A 17 -59.18 45.57 -22.87
C GLY A 17 -59.28 44.05 -22.90
N ASP A 18 -58.35 43.39 -22.21
CA ASP A 18 -58.39 41.94 -22.03
C ASP A 18 -59.57 41.51 -21.15
N SER A 19 -60.15 40.35 -21.43
CA SER A 19 -61.06 39.72 -20.48
C SER A 19 -60.29 39.29 -19.23
N LEU A 20 -60.97 39.14 -18.08
CA LEU A 20 -60.33 38.62 -16.85
C LEU A 20 -59.64 37.27 -17.08
N ARG A 21 -60.21 36.43 -17.98
CA ARG A 21 -59.64 35.14 -18.32
C ARG A 21 -58.36 35.27 -19.14
N ASP A 22 -58.37 36.09 -20.19
CA ASP A 22 -57.21 36.28 -21.05
C ASP A 22 -56.08 37.00 -20.30
N GLY A 23 -56.44 37.95 -19.43
CA GLY A 23 -55.50 38.60 -18.52
C GLY A 23 -54.86 37.63 -17.53
N ALA A 24 -55.63 36.71 -16.95
CA ALA A 24 -55.10 35.70 -16.03
C ALA A 24 -54.19 34.69 -16.74
N ILE A 25 -54.50 34.30 -17.98
CA ILE A 25 -53.63 33.43 -18.78
C ILE A 25 -52.29 34.12 -19.05
N LYS A 26 -52.32 35.38 -19.53
CA LYS A 26 -51.10 36.17 -19.74
C LYS A 26 -50.27 36.30 -18.47
N LEU A 27 -50.93 36.56 -17.34
CA LEU A 27 -50.28 36.70 -16.04
C LEU A 27 -49.61 35.38 -15.61
N ASN A 28 -50.31 34.25 -15.68
CA ASN A 28 -49.75 32.96 -15.32
C ASN A 28 -48.58 32.60 -16.23
N SER A 29 -48.67 32.83 -17.54
CA SER A 29 -47.54 32.55 -18.44
C SER A 29 -46.30 33.40 -18.14
N VAL A 30 -46.49 34.68 -17.75
CA VAL A 30 -45.39 35.53 -17.29
C VAL A 30 -44.81 35.03 -15.96
N ILE A 31 -45.66 34.61 -15.02
CA ILE A 31 -45.22 34.05 -13.73
C ILE A 31 -44.44 32.74 -13.96
N ASP A 32 -44.98 31.83 -14.76
CA ASP A 32 -44.33 30.55 -15.08
C ASP A 32 -42.98 30.79 -15.77
N GLU A 33 -42.91 31.72 -16.73
CA GLU A 33 -41.64 32.13 -17.34
C GLU A 33 -40.62 32.61 -16.29
N LEU A 34 -41.05 33.42 -15.33
CA LEU A 34 -40.17 33.91 -14.26
C LEU A 34 -39.73 32.77 -13.33
N TYR A 35 -40.63 31.85 -12.96
CA TYR A 35 -40.31 30.75 -12.05
C TYR A 35 -39.45 29.65 -12.71
N THR A 36 -39.57 29.49 -14.03
CA THR A 36 -38.70 28.59 -14.81
C THR A 36 -37.35 29.24 -15.12
N ALA A 37 -37.30 30.55 -15.42
CA ALA A 37 -36.04 31.22 -15.78
C ALA A 37 -35.21 31.68 -14.57
N LEU A 38 -35.85 32.03 -13.46
CA LEU A 38 -35.22 32.61 -12.25
C LEU A 38 -35.57 31.82 -10.99
N GLY A 39 -36.01 30.57 -11.12
CA GLY A 39 -36.47 29.76 -10.00
C GLY A 39 -36.33 28.26 -10.25
N ASN A 40 -37.08 27.47 -9.49
CA ASN A 40 -37.13 26.01 -9.62
C ASN A 40 -38.57 25.48 -9.74
N ASP A 41 -39.42 26.25 -10.41
CA ASP A 41 -40.86 25.99 -10.58
C ASP A 41 -41.69 25.98 -9.27
N THR A 42 -41.07 26.12 -8.09
CA THR A 42 -41.75 26.20 -6.79
C THR A 42 -41.40 27.49 -6.04
N ASN A 43 -40.12 27.86 -6.02
CA ASN A 43 -39.61 29.07 -5.39
C ASN A 43 -38.91 29.92 -6.45
N LEU A 44 -39.07 31.24 -6.36
CA LEU A 44 -38.22 32.16 -7.09
C LEU A 44 -36.83 32.14 -6.41
N LEU A 45 -35.86 31.60 -7.13
CA LEU A 45 -34.51 31.32 -6.67
C LEU A 45 -33.58 31.67 -7.82
N VAL A 46 -32.89 32.80 -7.73
CA VAL A 46 -31.87 33.13 -8.73
C VAL A 46 -30.68 32.21 -8.48
N ASN A 47 -30.67 31.07 -9.17
CA ASN A 47 -29.72 30.00 -8.99
C ASN A 47 -28.84 29.85 -10.23
N VAL A 48 -27.61 29.42 -10.00
CA VAL A 48 -26.69 28.96 -11.05
C VAL A 48 -27.07 27.53 -11.42
N GLY A 49 -26.73 27.06 -12.63
CA GLY A 49 -27.23 25.78 -13.16
C GLY A 49 -26.83 24.56 -12.32
N THR A 50 -25.71 24.65 -11.60
CA THR A 50 -25.20 23.61 -10.68
C THR A 50 -24.49 24.25 -9.48
N PRO A 51 -25.22 24.72 -8.44
CA PRO A 51 -24.61 25.46 -7.33
C PRO A 51 -23.65 24.59 -6.51
N SER A 52 -22.45 25.10 -6.28
CA SER A 52 -21.46 24.53 -5.36
C SER A 52 -20.99 25.56 -4.32
N SER A 53 -20.36 25.10 -3.24
CA SER A 53 -19.90 26.00 -2.16
C SER A 53 -18.86 27.00 -2.68
N GLY A 54 -19.07 28.30 -2.43
CA GLY A 54 -18.17 29.39 -2.84
C GLY A 54 -18.43 29.94 -4.25
N GLN A 55 -19.45 29.44 -4.95
CA GLN A 55 -19.85 29.96 -6.25
C GLN A 55 -20.62 31.29 -6.11
N VAL A 56 -20.35 32.23 -7.01
CA VAL A 56 -20.99 33.55 -7.06
C VAL A 56 -21.51 33.84 -8.46
N MET A 57 -22.55 34.68 -8.58
CA MET A 57 -22.96 35.23 -9.87
C MET A 57 -22.14 36.47 -10.19
N LYS A 58 -21.42 36.45 -11.31
CA LYS A 58 -20.60 37.56 -11.79
C LYS A 58 -21.26 38.21 -13.01
N TRP A 59 -21.30 39.54 -13.04
CA TRP A 59 -21.66 40.28 -14.25
C TRP A 59 -20.46 40.32 -15.20
N ASP A 60 -20.59 39.75 -16.40
CA ASP A 60 -19.50 39.68 -17.38
C ASP A 60 -19.47 40.86 -18.37
N GLY A 61 -20.41 41.81 -18.22
CA GLY A 61 -20.59 42.93 -19.15
C GLY A 61 -21.82 42.78 -20.04
N SER A 62 -22.41 41.59 -20.14
CA SER A 62 -23.57 41.29 -20.98
C SER A 62 -24.67 40.50 -20.26
N GLN A 63 -24.29 39.58 -19.37
CA GLN A 63 -25.20 38.79 -18.55
C GLN A 63 -24.56 38.45 -17.19
N PHE A 64 -25.39 37.92 -16.28
CA PHE A 64 -24.88 37.24 -15.10
C PHE A 64 -24.47 35.82 -15.50
N THR A 65 -23.23 35.47 -15.19
CA THR A 65 -22.65 34.14 -15.42
C THR A 65 -22.11 33.57 -14.12
N GLU A 66 -21.83 32.28 -14.13
CA GLU A 66 -21.23 31.56 -13.00
C GLU A 66 -19.77 31.98 -12.80
N GLY A 67 -19.34 32.14 -11.55
CA GLY A 67 -17.95 32.41 -11.20
C GLY A 67 -17.61 31.91 -9.81
N HIS A 68 -16.33 31.92 -9.47
CA HIS A 68 -15.84 31.61 -8.13
C HIS A 68 -15.02 32.78 -7.56
N VAL A 69 -14.88 32.78 -6.23
CA VAL A 69 -14.02 33.72 -5.47
C VAL A 69 -12.58 33.19 -5.27
N ASP A 70 -12.27 32.01 -5.81
CA ASP A 70 -10.95 31.36 -5.70
C ASP A 70 -9.93 31.84 -6.75
N GLN A 71 -10.39 32.57 -7.76
CA GLN A 71 -9.55 33.11 -8.84
C GLN A 71 -9.69 34.62 -8.96
N LEU A 72 -8.57 35.33 -8.85
CA LEU A 72 -8.48 36.74 -9.19
C LEU A 72 -8.39 36.91 -10.72
N SER A 73 -9.24 37.78 -11.27
CA SER A 73 -9.23 38.15 -12.70
C SER A 73 -8.69 39.56 -12.97
N ALA A 74 -8.28 40.25 -11.90
CA ALA A 74 -7.63 41.56 -11.88
C ALA A 74 -6.87 41.71 -10.54
N ASP A 75 -6.06 42.76 -10.39
CA ASP A 75 -5.33 43.05 -9.16
C ASP A 75 -6.25 43.13 -7.93
N LEU A 76 -5.82 42.55 -6.81
CA LEU A 76 -6.51 42.67 -5.54
C LEU A 76 -6.27 44.06 -4.93
N ASN A 77 -7.24 44.97 -5.09
CA ASN A 77 -7.22 46.27 -4.44
C ASN A 77 -7.90 46.23 -3.06
N VAL A 78 -7.10 46.31 -1.99
CA VAL A 78 -7.60 46.25 -0.61
C VAL A 78 -8.14 47.57 -0.07
N LYS A 79 -7.96 48.70 -0.77
CA LYS A 79 -8.31 50.06 -0.31
C LYS A 79 -7.85 50.33 1.14
N THR A 80 -8.79 50.45 2.07
CA THR A 80 -8.56 50.69 3.50
C THR A 80 -8.63 49.42 4.35
N TYR A 81 -8.87 48.26 3.73
CA TYR A 81 -8.97 46.96 4.38
C TYR A 81 -7.61 46.24 4.43
N LYS A 82 -7.55 45.13 5.17
CA LYS A 82 -6.35 44.33 5.39
C LYS A 82 -6.56 42.91 4.84
N ILE A 83 -5.46 42.23 4.49
CA ILE A 83 -5.43 40.78 4.34
C ILE A 83 -5.02 40.23 5.72
N VAL A 84 -5.95 39.61 6.43
CA VAL A 84 -5.76 39.13 7.81
C VAL A 84 -6.44 37.78 8.02
N SER A 85 -5.86 36.95 8.88
CA SER A 85 -6.45 35.72 9.39
C SER A 85 -6.98 35.97 10.80
N ASP A 86 -8.30 35.90 10.99
CA ASP A 86 -8.95 36.18 12.28
C ASP A 86 -8.99 34.96 13.22
N THR A 87 -8.54 33.79 12.75
CA THR A 87 -8.56 32.52 13.50
C THR A 87 -7.19 32.06 13.96
N ASN A 88 -6.18 32.95 13.95
CA ASN A 88 -4.79 32.63 14.30
C ASN A 88 -4.14 31.58 13.37
N GLU A 89 -4.65 31.44 12.15
CA GLU A 89 -4.06 30.61 11.09
C GLU A 89 -3.11 31.42 10.20
N ASP A 90 -2.26 30.77 9.42
CA ASP A 90 -1.32 31.43 8.50
C ASP A 90 -2.01 32.12 7.31
N VAL A 91 -1.53 33.31 6.94
CA VAL A 91 -1.88 33.95 5.67
C VAL A 91 -0.88 33.51 4.60
N ASN A 92 -1.20 32.42 3.90
CA ASN A 92 -0.32 31.87 2.87
C ASN A 92 -0.37 32.70 1.58
N ILE A 93 0.76 33.30 1.20
CA ILE A 93 0.98 33.93 -0.11
C ILE A 93 2.04 33.09 -0.81
N MET A 94 1.66 32.31 -1.81
CA MET A 94 2.53 31.31 -2.42
C MET A 94 2.48 31.42 -3.95
N PRO A 95 3.55 31.91 -4.59
CA PRO A 95 3.69 31.85 -6.03
C PRO A 95 3.74 30.38 -6.50
N ALA A 96 3.24 30.12 -7.71
CA ALA A 96 3.41 28.81 -8.34
C ALA A 96 4.79 28.75 -9.03
N GLY A 97 5.53 27.66 -8.82
CA GLY A 97 6.86 27.50 -9.41
C GLY A 97 7.86 28.52 -8.86
N THR A 98 8.52 29.26 -9.75
CA THR A 98 9.66 30.13 -9.43
C THR A 98 9.30 31.62 -9.33
N GLY A 99 8.02 31.95 -9.21
CA GLY A 99 7.59 33.34 -9.06
C GLY A 99 7.97 33.92 -7.69
N ASP A 100 8.23 35.22 -7.64
CA ASP A 100 8.58 35.91 -6.38
C ASP A 100 7.36 36.50 -5.67
N ILE A 101 7.46 36.66 -4.34
CA ILE A 101 6.58 37.54 -3.56
C ILE A 101 7.23 38.92 -3.49
N LYS A 102 6.66 39.93 -4.17
CA LYS A 102 7.30 41.25 -4.36
C LYS A 102 6.71 42.35 -3.47
N PHE A 103 7.58 43.13 -2.83
CA PHE A 103 7.23 44.30 -2.00
C PHE A 103 7.77 45.60 -2.62
N TRP A 104 6.87 46.55 -2.87
CA TRP A 104 7.16 47.78 -3.61
C TRP A 104 7.16 49.03 -2.72
N LYS A 105 8.08 49.96 -2.97
CA LYS A 105 8.11 51.30 -2.35
C LYS A 105 7.36 52.33 -3.21
N GLY A 106 6.17 51.98 -3.70
CA GLY A 106 5.35 52.82 -4.58
C GLY A 106 4.92 52.13 -5.89
N GLY A 107 4.24 52.88 -6.78
CA GLY A 107 3.54 52.33 -7.94
C GLY A 107 4.32 52.21 -9.26
N ALA A 108 5.65 52.39 -9.27
CA ALA A 108 6.48 52.28 -10.47
C ALA A 108 7.92 51.86 -10.12
N GLY A 109 8.66 51.26 -11.07
CA GLY A 109 10.06 50.82 -10.88
C GLY A 109 10.22 49.30 -10.76
N SER A 110 11.04 48.85 -9.82
CA SER A 110 11.19 47.43 -9.42
C SER A 110 10.92 47.29 -7.92
N ALA A 111 10.55 46.07 -7.48
CA ALA A 111 10.43 45.76 -6.06
C ALA A 111 11.78 45.95 -5.34
N LEU A 112 11.75 46.55 -4.15
CA LEU A 112 12.96 46.77 -3.34
C LEU A 112 13.18 45.66 -2.32
N ALA A 113 12.15 44.89 -2.01
CA ALA A 113 12.24 43.68 -1.21
C ALA A 113 11.38 42.59 -1.84
N TYR A 114 11.81 41.33 -1.79
CA TYR A 114 11.03 40.21 -2.27
C TYR A 114 11.49 38.89 -1.65
N VAL A 115 10.59 37.91 -1.56
CA VAL A 115 10.97 36.51 -1.38
C VAL A 115 11.13 35.92 -2.76
N ASP A 116 12.34 35.48 -3.08
CA ASP A 116 12.68 34.93 -4.38
C ASP A 116 12.13 33.51 -4.52
N GLY A 117 11.43 33.24 -5.63
CA GLY A 117 10.80 31.94 -5.86
C GLY A 117 11.74 30.85 -6.36
N ASP A 118 12.90 31.22 -6.93
CA ASP A 118 13.91 30.28 -7.40
C ASP A 118 14.75 29.73 -6.23
N ASP A 119 15.22 30.62 -5.34
CA ASP A 119 16.13 30.24 -4.24
C ASP A 119 15.54 30.33 -2.83
N GLY A 120 14.35 30.91 -2.67
CA GLY A 120 13.64 31.00 -1.40
C GLY A 120 14.14 32.09 -0.45
N TYR A 121 15.14 32.90 -0.82
CA TYR A 121 15.69 33.91 0.07
C TYR A 121 14.89 35.21 0.05
N PHE A 122 14.82 35.87 1.21
CA PHE A 122 14.37 37.25 1.28
C PHE A 122 15.49 38.19 0.82
N LYS A 123 15.26 38.85 -0.31
CA LYS A 123 16.19 39.78 -0.93
C LYS A 123 15.70 41.20 -0.69
N TRP A 124 16.61 42.08 -0.25
CA TRP A 124 16.32 43.49 0.03
C TRP A 124 17.44 44.39 -0.49
N SER A 125 17.07 45.45 -1.19
CA SER A 125 17.99 46.43 -1.78
C SER A 125 17.41 47.84 -1.66
N ALA A 126 17.58 48.45 -0.48
CA ALA A 126 17.21 49.85 -0.25
C ALA A 126 18.28 50.55 0.61
N PRO A 127 19.47 50.84 0.05
CA PRO A 127 20.51 51.54 0.79
C PRO A 127 20.06 52.96 1.13
N TYR A 128 20.42 53.42 2.33
CA TYR A 128 20.30 54.81 2.71
C TYR A 128 21.47 55.59 2.11
N ALA A 129 21.23 56.80 1.58
CA ALA A 129 22.29 57.51 0.89
C ALA A 129 23.32 58.03 1.90
N THR A 130 22.87 58.62 3.01
CA THR A 130 23.72 59.10 4.10
C THR A 130 23.23 58.63 5.46
N LEU A 131 24.08 58.76 6.48
CA LEU A 131 23.75 58.35 7.85
C LEU A 131 22.54 59.14 8.42
N SER A 132 22.34 60.39 7.97
CA SER A 132 21.20 61.21 8.40
C SER A 132 19.86 60.77 7.82
N ASP A 133 19.87 59.94 6.76
CA ASP A 133 18.64 59.40 6.17
C ASP A 133 18.07 58.24 6.98
N LEU A 134 18.84 57.69 7.94
CA LEU A 134 18.38 56.60 8.78
C LEU A 134 17.21 57.05 9.68
N PRO A 135 16.19 56.20 9.86
CA PRO A 135 15.02 56.54 10.65
C PRO A 135 15.35 56.66 12.15
N ASP A 136 14.41 57.21 12.90
CA ASP A 136 14.50 57.29 14.35
C ASP A 136 14.65 55.90 15.00
N VAL A 137 15.71 55.74 15.79
CA VAL A 137 16.09 54.47 16.42
C VAL A 137 15.08 54.00 17.46
N ALA A 138 14.36 54.93 18.12
CA ALA A 138 13.41 54.56 19.17
C ALA A 138 12.21 53.78 18.63
N THR A 139 11.81 54.04 17.38
CA THR A 139 10.71 53.35 16.69
C THR A 139 11.16 52.17 15.82
N HIS A 140 12.47 52.02 15.60
CA HIS A 140 13.06 50.99 14.73
C HIS A 140 14.15 50.18 15.45
N HIS A 141 14.05 49.99 16.77
CA HIS A 141 15.02 49.24 17.56
C HIS A 141 15.22 47.82 17.00
N GLY A 142 16.48 47.40 16.83
CA GLY A 142 16.86 46.12 16.24
C GLY A 142 16.92 46.10 14.71
N MET A 143 16.56 47.20 14.03
CA MET A 143 16.65 47.31 12.57
C MET A 143 18.11 47.27 12.09
N PHE A 144 18.35 46.52 11.01
CA PHE A 144 19.58 46.58 10.23
C PHE A 144 19.41 47.55 9.04
N ALA A 145 20.44 48.34 8.76
CA ALA A 145 20.48 49.25 7.63
C ALA A 145 21.86 49.27 6.98
N HIS A 146 21.93 49.47 5.66
CA HIS A 146 23.18 49.78 4.98
C HIS A 146 23.17 51.25 4.54
N VAL A 147 24.27 51.96 4.82
CA VAL A 147 24.44 53.37 4.45
C VAL A 147 25.51 53.47 3.37
N HIS A 148 25.11 53.91 2.19
CA HIS A 148 25.96 53.90 1.00
C HIS A 148 27.18 54.82 1.11
N ALA A 149 27.00 56.05 1.62
CA ALA A 149 28.11 56.99 1.77
C ALA A 149 29.18 56.55 2.77
N GLU A 150 28.80 55.78 3.80
CA GLU A 150 29.71 55.26 4.81
C GLU A 150 30.34 53.92 4.39
N GLY A 151 29.72 53.22 3.43
CA GLY A 151 30.15 51.88 3.01
C GLY A 151 29.82 50.77 4.03
N HIS A 152 29.13 51.09 5.12
CA HIS A 152 28.98 50.20 6.28
C HIS A 152 27.53 49.78 6.56
N GLY A 153 27.40 48.65 7.26
CA GLY A 153 26.15 48.22 7.88
C GLY A 153 25.97 48.86 9.27
N TYR A 154 24.72 49.09 9.67
CA TYR A 154 24.37 49.68 10.96
C TYR A 154 23.22 48.90 11.61
N MET A 155 23.22 48.85 12.94
CA MET A 155 22.12 48.31 13.75
C MET A 155 21.53 49.41 14.64
N ALA A 156 20.21 49.53 14.64
CA ALA A 156 19.50 50.45 15.53
C ALA A 156 19.44 49.89 16.96
N HIS A 157 19.90 50.68 17.93
CA HIS A 157 19.72 50.42 19.36
C HIS A 157 19.34 51.72 20.10
N GLY A 158 20.18 52.20 21.02
CA GLY A 158 20.06 53.53 21.63
C GLY A 158 20.61 54.64 20.73
N SER A 159 21.34 54.25 19.69
CA SER A 159 21.82 55.02 18.56
C SER A 159 21.99 54.06 17.39
N TRP A 160 22.29 54.57 16.20
CA TRP A 160 22.79 53.72 15.12
C TRP A 160 24.22 53.30 15.43
N ILE A 161 24.46 51.99 15.48
CA ILE A 161 25.76 51.39 15.78
C ILE A 161 26.33 50.85 14.47
N GLN A 162 27.51 51.32 14.08
CA GLN A 162 28.23 50.81 12.91
C GLN A 162 28.68 49.37 13.17
N LEU A 163 28.54 48.51 12.16
CA LEU A 163 29.08 47.16 12.15
C LEU A 163 30.36 47.18 11.30
N LEU A 164 31.41 46.55 11.81
CA LEU A 164 32.68 46.41 11.10
C LEU A 164 32.63 45.20 10.16
N ASP A 165 33.32 45.32 9.02
CA ASP A 165 33.49 44.22 8.07
C ASP A 165 34.96 44.05 7.65
N ALA A 166 35.24 43.14 6.73
CA ALA A 166 36.60 42.84 6.29
C ALA A 166 37.31 44.02 5.59
N GLY A 167 36.55 45.03 5.14
CA GLY A 167 37.06 46.31 4.62
C GLY A 167 37.31 47.37 5.68
N SER A 168 36.82 47.19 6.92
CA SER A 168 37.04 48.14 8.01
C SER A 168 38.50 48.22 8.43
N SER A 169 38.98 49.44 8.67
CA SER A 169 40.25 49.63 9.37
C SER A 169 40.07 49.32 10.86
N ILE A 170 41.10 48.78 11.50
CA ILE A 170 41.15 48.59 12.96
C ILE A 170 40.92 49.92 13.71
N GLY A 171 41.23 51.07 13.09
CA GLY A 171 41.02 52.40 13.67
C GLY A 171 39.55 52.86 13.72
N GLU A 172 38.61 52.10 13.15
CA GLU A 172 37.17 52.36 13.29
C GLU A 172 36.63 51.89 14.65
N LEU A 173 37.40 51.08 15.39
CA LEU A 173 37.08 50.69 16.76
C LEU A 173 37.31 51.86 17.72
N THR A 174 36.33 52.13 18.58
CA THR A 174 36.39 53.26 19.52
C THR A 174 37.47 53.12 20.59
N ASP A 175 37.92 51.89 20.87
CA ASP A 175 39.00 51.59 21.81
C ASP A 175 40.36 51.42 21.12
N VAL A 176 40.50 51.88 19.87
CA VAL A 176 41.76 51.89 19.13
C VAL A 176 42.06 53.31 18.65
N ASP A 177 43.06 53.96 19.25
CA ASP A 177 43.53 55.28 18.84
C ASP A 177 44.72 55.15 17.88
N MET A 178 44.44 55.35 16.60
CA MET A 178 45.44 55.31 15.52
C MET A 178 46.15 56.64 15.30
N THR A 179 45.95 57.64 16.16
CA THR A 179 46.53 58.99 15.99
C THR A 179 47.69 59.28 16.94
N VAL A 180 47.82 58.51 18.02
CA VAL A 180 48.92 58.63 18.98
C VAL A 180 50.26 58.39 18.28
N GLY A 181 51.27 59.21 18.61
CA GLY A 181 52.64 59.03 18.11
C GLY A 181 52.85 59.33 16.62
N GLY A 182 51.87 59.93 15.94
CA GLY A 182 51.91 60.17 14.48
C GLY A 182 51.26 59.05 13.66
N GLY A 183 50.64 58.07 14.33
CA GLY A 183 49.94 56.95 13.72
C GLY A 183 50.83 55.75 13.41
N PRO A 184 50.26 54.69 12.80
CA PRO A 184 50.97 53.44 12.52
C PRO A 184 52.17 53.63 11.60
N SER A 185 53.31 53.09 12.00
CA SER A 185 54.53 52.98 11.21
C SER A 185 55.07 51.55 11.22
N ASP A 186 56.01 51.26 10.30
CA ASP A 186 56.68 49.97 10.26
C ASP A 186 57.35 49.65 11.61
N GLY A 187 57.25 48.38 12.04
CA GLY A 187 57.79 47.90 13.32
C GLY A 187 56.95 48.21 14.57
N GLN A 188 55.72 48.71 14.42
CA GLN A 188 54.80 48.93 15.53
C GLN A 188 53.82 47.77 15.75
N VAL A 189 53.41 47.60 17.01
CA VAL A 189 52.34 46.72 17.47
C VAL A 189 51.24 47.53 18.14
N LEU A 190 50.02 46.99 18.20
CA LEU A 190 48.97 47.57 19.03
C LEU A 190 49.23 47.25 20.50
N LYS A 191 49.29 48.30 21.32
CA LYS A 191 49.58 48.19 22.76
C LYS A 191 48.45 48.80 23.57
N TRP A 192 47.99 48.06 24.58
CA TRP A 192 46.97 48.53 25.50
C TRP A 192 47.51 49.61 26.44
N SER A 193 46.85 50.77 26.50
CA SER A 193 47.06 51.80 27.51
C SER A 193 46.02 51.66 28.63
N ALA A 194 46.41 51.12 29.78
CA ALA A 194 45.52 51.11 30.95
C ALA A 194 45.17 52.52 31.45
N ALA A 195 46.05 53.50 31.20
CA ALA A 195 45.83 54.90 31.61
C ALA A 195 44.78 55.60 30.74
N ASN A 196 44.74 55.27 29.45
CA ASN A 196 43.86 55.93 28.49
C ASN A 196 42.68 55.05 28.03
N SER A 197 42.66 53.77 28.45
CA SER A 197 41.64 52.77 28.11
C SER A 197 41.43 52.54 26.61
N TYR A 198 42.51 52.58 25.84
CA TYR A 198 42.52 52.24 24.42
C TYR A 198 43.81 51.50 24.01
N TRP A 199 43.77 50.83 22.87
CA TRP A 199 44.93 50.35 22.12
C TRP A 199 45.51 51.46 21.24
N TYR A 200 46.83 51.55 21.14
CA TYR A 200 47.50 52.48 20.23
C TYR A 200 48.78 51.86 19.65
N PRO A 201 49.27 52.32 18.50
CA PRO A 201 50.54 51.86 17.94
C PRO A 201 51.74 52.25 18.84
N ASP A 202 52.60 51.29 19.16
CA ASP A 202 53.87 51.49 19.87
C ASP A 202 54.92 50.50 19.33
N ASN A 203 56.21 50.74 19.58
CA ASN A 203 57.28 49.89 19.06
C ASN A 203 57.21 48.46 19.61
N ASP A 204 57.49 47.47 18.75
CA ASP A 204 57.61 46.07 19.14
C ASP A 204 58.86 45.85 20.03
N ALA A 205 58.64 45.69 21.34
CA ALA A 205 59.69 45.72 22.36
C ALA A 205 60.22 44.33 22.78
N THR A 206 60.36 43.37 21.85
CA THR A 206 60.80 41.99 22.16
C THR A 206 62.30 41.82 22.45
N ALA A 207 62.95 42.73 23.18
CA ALA A 207 64.38 42.58 23.53
C ALA A 207 64.75 42.85 24.99
N SER A 208 63.78 42.89 25.93
CA SER A 208 64.09 43.23 27.33
C SER A 208 63.30 42.42 28.36
N GLY A 209 63.40 41.09 28.31
CA GLY A 209 62.75 40.20 29.29
C GLY A 209 63.49 38.88 29.52
N GLY A 210 64.68 38.91 30.12
CA GLY A 210 65.36 37.73 30.67
C GLY A 210 66.89 37.84 30.71
N GLY A 211 67.47 38.04 31.88
CA GLY A 211 68.89 38.41 32.05
C GLY A 211 69.93 37.30 31.87
N SER A 212 71.05 37.68 31.27
CA SER A 212 72.44 37.64 31.81
C SER A 212 72.90 36.51 32.77
N GLU A 213 72.46 35.27 32.60
CA GLU A 213 73.27 34.09 32.96
C GLU A 213 73.15 33.13 31.79
N THR A 214 74.24 32.50 31.36
CA THR A 214 74.23 31.57 30.22
C THR A 214 73.18 30.48 30.45
N GLN A 215 72.11 30.47 29.65
CA GLN A 215 71.10 29.42 29.68
C GLN A 215 71.78 28.09 29.34
N ASN A 216 71.84 27.16 30.30
CA ASN A 216 72.33 25.81 30.03
C ASN A 216 71.50 25.18 28.90
N LEU A 217 72.17 24.52 27.94
CA LEU A 217 71.50 23.84 26.83
C LEU A 217 70.50 22.77 27.30
N PHE A 218 70.71 22.20 28.49
CA PHE A 218 69.76 21.37 29.23
C PHE A 218 69.93 21.57 30.75
N GLU A 219 68.83 21.66 31.50
CA GLU A 219 68.85 21.92 32.95
C GLU A 219 69.12 20.64 33.78
N GLY A 220 68.59 19.50 33.33
CA GLY A 220 68.84 18.18 33.91
C GLY A 220 68.33 17.08 32.98
N PHE A 221 69.03 15.94 32.96
CA PHE A 221 68.68 14.78 32.15
C PHE A 221 68.68 13.53 33.03
N VAL A 222 67.53 12.86 33.13
CA VAL A 222 67.32 11.67 33.96
C VAL A 222 67.12 10.47 33.04
N ALA A 223 67.85 9.39 33.29
CA ALA A 223 67.69 8.12 32.58
C ALA A 223 66.92 7.12 33.45
N ASP A 224 66.55 5.97 32.88
CA ASP A 224 65.90 4.86 33.61
C ASP A 224 66.71 4.43 34.85
N THR A 225 68.03 4.65 34.84
CA THR A 225 68.89 4.55 36.03
C THR A 225 69.93 5.68 36.03
N GLY A 226 69.83 6.59 37.01
CA GLY A 226 70.77 7.72 37.19
C GLY A 226 70.34 9.04 36.52
N SER A 227 71.08 10.11 36.78
CA SER A 227 70.84 11.45 36.22
C SER A 227 72.14 12.26 36.04
N THR A 228 72.07 13.33 35.25
CA THR A 228 73.13 14.33 35.09
C THR A 228 72.53 15.74 34.94
N THR A 229 73.31 16.78 35.24
CA THR A 229 72.96 18.20 35.02
C THR A 229 74.09 18.89 34.27
N ALA A 230 73.78 19.85 33.40
CA ALA A 230 74.82 20.61 32.72
C ALA A 230 75.65 21.40 33.75
N SER A 231 76.96 21.19 33.73
CA SER A 231 77.92 21.79 34.68
C SER A 231 78.68 22.99 34.11
N ALA A 232 78.53 23.24 32.81
CA ALA A 232 79.10 24.39 32.11
C ALA A 232 78.20 24.80 30.93
N ALA A 233 78.35 26.04 30.46
CA ALA A 233 77.57 26.57 29.33
C ALA A 233 77.81 25.83 27.99
N THR A 234 78.85 25.00 27.89
CA THR A 234 79.19 24.20 26.70
C THR A 234 79.20 22.69 26.99
N ASP A 235 78.44 22.22 27.98
CA ASP A 235 78.41 20.80 28.34
C ASP A 235 77.83 19.94 27.20
N VAL A 236 78.34 18.71 27.04
CA VAL A 236 77.94 17.78 25.96
C VAL A 236 77.34 16.51 26.56
N LEU A 237 76.04 16.29 26.34
CA LEU A 237 75.38 15.03 26.67
C LEU A 237 75.70 13.97 25.61
N THR A 238 76.36 12.88 26.01
CA THR A 238 76.64 11.74 25.12
C THR A 238 75.59 10.64 25.30
N VAL A 239 74.92 10.22 24.22
CA VAL A 239 74.01 9.07 24.21
C VAL A 239 74.73 7.87 23.56
N ALA A 240 75.24 6.95 24.38
CA ALA A 240 75.96 5.76 23.92
C ALA A 240 75.06 4.51 23.91
N GLY A 241 75.17 3.68 22.88
CA GLY A 241 74.47 2.38 22.82
C GLY A 241 75.07 1.34 23.77
N GLY A 242 74.20 0.57 24.44
CA GLY A 242 74.58 -0.64 25.20
C GLY A 242 74.73 -1.87 24.31
N THR A 243 74.78 -3.07 24.91
CA THR A 243 74.77 -4.35 24.15
C THR A 243 73.55 -4.42 23.23
N ASN A 244 73.76 -4.72 21.95
CA ASN A 244 72.72 -4.79 20.91
C ASN A 244 71.97 -3.47 20.64
N ILE A 245 72.51 -2.33 21.05
CA ILE A 245 72.00 -1.00 20.72
C ILE A 245 73.09 -0.22 20.03
N SER A 246 72.76 0.42 18.90
CA SER A 246 73.59 1.48 18.31
C SER A 246 72.85 2.82 18.42
N THR A 247 73.59 3.88 18.68
CA THR A 247 73.10 5.26 18.68
C THR A 247 73.85 6.03 17.60
N SER A 248 73.14 6.83 16.81
CA SER A 248 73.73 7.66 15.75
C SER A 248 72.98 8.98 15.61
N ILE A 249 73.69 10.03 15.20
CA ILE A 249 73.09 11.34 14.89
C ILE A 249 73.46 11.69 13.45
N ALA A 250 72.46 12.02 12.65
CA ALA A 250 72.62 12.55 11.30
C ALA A 250 71.72 13.78 11.14
N GLY A 251 72.33 14.96 10.93
CA GLY A 251 71.62 16.24 11.06
C GLY A 251 71.07 16.40 12.49
N ASP A 252 69.78 16.72 12.60
CA ASP A 252 69.10 17.00 13.88
C ASP A 252 68.34 15.79 14.45
N THR A 253 68.53 14.59 13.90
CA THR A 253 67.83 13.37 14.36
C THR A 253 68.76 12.43 15.11
N LEU A 254 68.50 12.19 16.39
CA LEU A 254 69.06 11.08 17.15
C LEU A 254 68.31 9.79 16.83
N THR A 255 69.01 8.80 16.29
CA THR A 255 68.49 7.47 16.02
C THR A 255 69.08 6.47 17.00
N ILE A 256 68.21 5.74 17.70
CA ILE A 256 68.58 4.63 18.59
C ILE A 256 68.04 3.35 17.96
N ASN A 257 68.94 2.50 17.47
CA ASN A 257 68.60 1.26 16.78
C ASN A 257 68.96 0.04 17.62
N MET A 258 68.02 -0.89 17.76
CA MET A 258 68.34 -2.26 18.14
C MET A 258 69.19 -2.88 17.01
N THR A 259 70.40 -3.34 17.33
CA THR A 259 71.29 -4.02 16.39
C THR A 259 71.35 -5.53 16.60
N GLY A 260 70.71 -6.04 17.65
CA GLY A 260 70.47 -7.48 17.86
C GLY A 260 69.02 -7.88 17.55
N THR A 261 68.73 -9.19 17.55
CA THR A 261 67.38 -9.74 17.32
C THR A 261 66.49 -9.61 18.56
N LEU A 262 65.25 -9.14 18.38
CA LEU A 262 64.20 -9.13 19.40
C LEU A 262 63.47 -10.49 19.37
N GLY A 263 63.57 -11.29 20.44
CA GLY A 263 62.94 -12.61 20.53
C GLY A 263 63.72 -13.73 19.83
N ASP A 264 63.52 -14.98 20.27
CA ASP A 264 64.09 -16.17 19.61
C ASP A 264 63.68 -16.25 18.13
N ALA A 265 64.59 -16.69 17.26
CA ALA A 265 64.41 -16.70 15.81
C ALA A 265 63.26 -17.58 15.29
N ASP A 266 62.67 -18.43 16.14
CA ASP A 266 61.69 -19.46 15.76
C ASP A 266 60.34 -19.28 16.47
N GLN A 267 59.65 -18.15 16.28
CA GLN A 267 58.21 -18.08 16.56
C GLN A 267 57.42 -18.64 15.36
N ASN A 268 57.19 -19.95 15.33
CA ASN A 268 56.28 -20.55 14.36
C ASN A 268 54.85 -20.01 14.55
N LEU A 269 54.18 -19.65 13.45
CA LEU A 269 52.85 -19.02 13.45
C LEU A 269 51.76 -19.90 14.10
N PHE A 270 51.94 -21.22 14.09
CA PHE A 270 51.12 -22.22 14.79
C PHE A 270 51.96 -23.47 15.11
N SER A 271 51.57 -24.26 16.11
CA SER A 271 52.29 -25.50 16.47
C SER A 271 51.86 -26.68 15.59
N VAL A 272 50.60 -27.12 15.68
CA VAL A 272 50.01 -28.19 14.85
C VAL A 272 48.55 -27.87 14.55
N ILE A 273 48.11 -28.07 13.31
CA ILE A 273 46.69 -28.08 12.92
C ILE A 273 46.30 -29.50 12.49
N GLY A 274 45.24 -30.06 13.07
CA GLY A 274 44.71 -31.41 12.77
C GLY A 274 43.44 -31.39 11.90
N SER A 275 43.15 -32.52 11.26
CA SER A 275 41.96 -32.80 10.44
C SER A 275 41.52 -34.26 10.62
N ASP A 276 40.34 -34.60 10.11
CA ASP A 276 39.82 -35.97 10.05
C ASP A 276 40.69 -36.93 9.20
N ALA A 277 41.55 -36.40 8.33
CA ALA A 277 42.46 -37.16 7.47
C ALA A 277 43.97 -37.00 7.78
N GLY A 278 44.37 -36.25 8.82
CA GLY A 278 45.80 -36.04 9.15
C GLY A 278 46.11 -34.72 9.88
N SER A 279 47.38 -34.27 9.89
CA SER A 279 47.81 -33.02 10.53
C SER A 279 48.97 -32.30 9.81
N LYS A 280 49.20 -31.03 10.15
CA LYS A 280 50.31 -30.20 9.67
C LYS A 280 50.99 -29.47 10.84
N THR A 281 52.30 -29.65 10.99
CA THR A 281 53.16 -28.88 11.90
C THR A 281 53.84 -27.75 11.12
N ALA A 282 53.96 -26.56 11.71
CA ALA A 282 54.75 -25.48 11.11
C ALA A 282 56.24 -25.83 11.11
N ASN A 283 56.91 -25.68 9.97
CA ASN A 283 58.33 -26.01 9.80
C ASN A 283 59.15 -24.82 9.26
N SER A 284 58.52 -23.65 9.20
CA SER A 284 59.13 -22.36 8.87
C SER A 284 58.16 -21.25 9.27
N ALA A 285 58.68 -20.02 9.42
CA ALA A 285 57.90 -18.81 9.66
C ALA A 285 56.87 -18.47 8.56
N THR A 286 56.90 -19.17 7.42
CA THR A 286 55.98 -18.93 6.28
C THR A 286 55.09 -20.13 5.96
N THR A 287 55.03 -21.14 6.83
CA THR A 287 54.21 -22.34 6.58
C THR A 287 52.75 -21.97 6.43
N THR A 288 52.11 -22.39 5.32
CA THR A 288 50.68 -22.16 5.07
C THR A 288 49.86 -23.45 5.20
N VAL A 289 48.58 -23.29 5.57
CA VAL A 289 47.54 -24.33 5.51
C VAL A 289 46.39 -23.79 4.67
N ASN A 290 46.09 -24.47 3.56
CA ASN A 290 45.02 -24.07 2.65
C ASN A 290 43.75 -24.83 3.01
N PHE A 291 42.64 -24.12 3.22
CA PHE A 291 41.31 -24.71 3.31
C PHE A 291 40.70 -24.72 1.91
N VAL A 292 40.62 -25.89 1.28
CA VAL A 292 40.13 -26.06 -0.10
C VAL A 292 38.74 -26.68 -0.05
N GLY A 293 37.75 -25.97 -0.57
CA GLY A 293 36.39 -26.52 -0.73
C GLY A 293 36.35 -27.67 -1.74
N GLY A 294 35.67 -28.76 -1.38
CA GLY A 294 35.37 -29.86 -2.30
C GLY A 294 34.24 -29.51 -3.29
N THR A 295 33.80 -30.46 -4.11
CA THR A 295 32.66 -30.26 -5.01
C THR A 295 31.43 -29.82 -4.22
N GLY A 296 30.90 -28.64 -4.52
CA GLY A 296 29.71 -28.09 -3.85
C GLY A 296 30.00 -27.23 -2.63
N ILE A 297 31.26 -27.10 -2.20
CA ILE A 297 31.67 -26.25 -1.07
C ILE A 297 32.66 -25.20 -1.57
N SER A 298 32.45 -23.92 -1.25
CA SER A 298 33.50 -22.90 -1.34
C SER A 298 34.03 -22.53 0.03
N THR A 299 35.30 -22.15 0.06
CA THR A 299 35.99 -21.62 1.22
C THR A 299 36.54 -20.25 0.87
N ALA A 300 36.27 -19.25 1.70
CA ALA A 300 36.72 -17.88 1.50
C ALA A 300 37.26 -17.31 2.81
N VAL A 301 38.41 -16.65 2.75
CA VAL A 301 38.95 -15.88 3.87
C VAL A 301 38.78 -14.40 3.53
N GLY A 302 37.97 -13.69 4.33
CA GLY A 302 37.72 -12.26 4.20
C GLY A 302 37.95 -11.56 5.53
N GLY A 303 38.95 -10.68 5.60
CA GLY A 303 39.44 -10.15 6.87
C GLY A 303 39.96 -11.29 7.76
N ASP A 304 39.53 -11.30 9.02
CA ASP A 304 39.96 -12.30 10.02
C ASP A 304 39.08 -13.56 10.08
N ASN A 305 38.04 -13.66 9.22
CA ASN A 305 37.09 -14.77 9.25
C ASN A 305 37.31 -15.75 8.09
N LEU A 306 37.29 -17.05 8.39
CA LEU A 306 37.11 -18.12 7.42
C LEU A 306 35.61 -18.41 7.27
N THR A 307 35.06 -18.20 6.08
CA THR A 307 33.71 -18.59 5.71
C THR A 307 33.76 -19.85 4.85
N ILE A 308 32.93 -20.83 5.20
CA ILE A 308 32.73 -22.06 4.44
C ILE A 308 31.28 -22.08 4.00
N THR A 309 31.03 -22.13 2.69
CA THR A 309 29.70 -22.05 2.10
C THR A 309 29.38 -23.35 1.36
N ASN A 310 28.18 -23.89 1.58
CA ASN A 310 27.63 -24.92 0.69
C ASN A 310 27.01 -24.22 -0.52
N ASP A 311 27.66 -24.32 -1.67
CA ASP A 311 27.24 -23.72 -2.92
C ASP A 311 26.35 -24.65 -3.76
N SER A 312 26.52 -25.98 -3.64
CA SER A 312 25.71 -26.92 -4.41
C SER A 312 25.71 -28.37 -3.89
N PRO A 313 24.54 -29.02 -3.78
CA PRO A 313 23.22 -28.41 -3.89
C PRO A 313 22.91 -27.62 -2.61
N ASN A 314 22.72 -26.31 -2.77
CA ASN A 314 22.02 -25.45 -1.82
C ASN A 314 20.65 -25.11 -2.41
N VAL A 315 19.85 -26.14 -2.67
CA VAL A 315 18.46 -25.97 -3.09
C VAL A 315 17.57 -26.52 -1.99
N ASP A 316 16.55 -25.76 -1.58
CA ASP A 316 15.61 -26.26 -0.57
C ASP A 316 15.01 -27.58 -1.07
N GLN A 317 14.83 -28.52 -0.16
CA GLN A 317 14.29 -29.84 -0.51
C GLN A 317 12.84 -29.69 -0.95
N SER A 318 12.49 -30.29 -2.09
CA SER A 318 11.10 -30.30 -2.58
C SER A 318 10.19 -31.02 -1.58
N ILE A 319 9.04 -30.43 -1.28
CA ILE A 319 8.10 -30.97 -0.27
C ILE A 319 7.39 -32.26 -0.72
N PHE A 320 7.39 -32.58 -2.02
CA PHE A 320 7.00 -33.88 -2.57
C PHE A 320 7.86 -34.23 -3.79
N GLU A 321 8.31 -35.47 -3.88
CA GLU A 321 9.25 -35.91 -4.92
C GLU A 321 8.53 -36.25 -6.23
N THR A 322 7.62 -37.23 -6.23
CA THR A 322 6.74 -37.52 -7.38
C THR A 322 5.44 -38.11 -6.89
N VAL A 323 4.32 -37.59 -7.41
CA VAL A 323 2.98 -38.11 -7.14
C VAL A 323 2.39 -38.63 -8.44
N THR A 324 2.00 -39.90 -8.46
CA THR A 324 1.38 -40.60 -9.59
C THR A 324 -0.08 -40.85 -9.33
N GLY A 325 -0.95 -40.50 -10.30
CA GLY A 325 -2.36 -40.86 -10.30
C GLY A 325 -2.65 -42.02 -11.26
N ASP A 326 -3.89 -42.48 -11.29
CA ASP A 326 -4.36 -43.55 -12.20
C ASP A 326 -4.12 -43.20 -13.69
N SER A 327 -4.04 -41.91 -14.01
CA SER A 327 -3.51 -41.40 -15.28
C SER A 327 -2.62 -40.19 -15.02
N GLY A 328 -1.36 -40.26 -15.48
CA GLY A 328 -0.38 -39.17 -15.37
C GLY A 328 0.38 -39.10 -14.04
N SER A 329 1.36 -38.20 -13.98
CA SER A 329 2.17 -37.92 -12.79
C SER A 329 2.55 -36.44 -12.74
N THR A 330 2.95 -35.99 -11.56
CA THR A 330 3.55 -34.67 -11.37
C THR A 330 4.72 -34.74 -10.38
N THR A 331 5.71 -33.88 -10.59
CA THR A 331 6.90 -33.72 -9.75
C THR A 331 6.92 -32.27 -9.31
N ALA A 332 7.30 -31.99 -8.05
CA ALA A 332 7.37 -30.62 -7.57
C ALA A 332 8.38 -29.82 -8.42
N SER A 333 7.92 -28.72 -9.02
CA SER A 333 8.75 -27.82 -9.82
C SER A 333 9.37 -26.68 -9.02
N SER A 334 9.02 -26.57 -7.74
CA SER A 334 9.53 -25.57 -6.82
C SER A 334 9.39 -26.02 -5.37
N THR A 335 10.09 -25.32 -4.49
CA THR A 335 10.20 -25.64 -3.06
C THR A 335 8.98 -25.18 -2.25
N THR A 336 8.07 -24.41 -2.86
CA THR A 336 6.80 -23.93 -2.28
C THR A 336 5.56 -24.36 -3.08
N GLY A 337 5.72 -25.26 -4.05
CA GLY A 337 4.62 -25.70 -4.92
C GLY A 337 3.48 -26.37 -4.14
N SER A 338 2.23 -26.16 -4.56
CA SER A 338 1.06 -26.82 -3.98
C SER A 338 0.50 -27.90 -4.90
N LEU A 339 -0.02 -28.99 -4.32
CA LEU A 339 -0.74 -30.05 -5.04
C LEU A 339 -2.24 -29.93 -4.75
N ALA A 340 -3.04 -29.57 -5.74
CA ALA A 340 -4.48 -29.52 -5.61
C ALA A 340 -5.11 -30.90 -5.85
N VAL A 341 -6.03 -31.32 -4.97
CA VAL A 341 -6.84 -32.54 -5.15
C VAL A 341 -8.26 -32.12 -5.52
N THR A 342 -8.57 -32.10 -6.82
CA THR A 342 -9.84 -31.62 -7.36
C THR A 342 -10.77 -32.79 -7.69
N GLY A 343 -12.03 -32.73 -7.25
CA GLY A 343 -13.06 -33.68 -7.65
C GLY A 343 -13.53 -33.48 -9.09
N GLY A 344 -13.71 -34.58 -9.83
CA GLY A 344 -14.38 -34.58 -11.13
C GLY A 344 -15.91 -34.54 -11.01
N ASN A 345 -16.62 -34.74 -12.12
CA ASN A 345 -18.08 -34.79 -12.15
C ASN A 345 -18.64 -35.87 -11.20
N GLY A 346 -19.48 -35.47 -10.24
CA GLY A 346 -20.04 -36.35 -9.22
C GLY A 346 -19.08 -36.70 -8.08
N ILE A 347 -17.86 -36.15 -8.06
CA ILE A 347 -16.89 -36.35 -6.99
C ILE A 347 -16.67 -35.04 -6.24
N THR A 348 -16.86 -35.05 -4.92
CA THR A 348 -16.52 -33.94 -4.04
C THR A 348 -15.29 -34.28 -3.22
N THR A 349 -14.30 -33.40 -3.20
CA THR A 349 -13.06 -33.56 -2.42
C THR A 349 -12.95 -32.48 -1.33
N ALA A 350 -12.52 -32.86 -0.14
CA ALA A 350 -12.29 -31.95 0.99
C ALA A 350 -10.99 -32.29 1.71
N VAL A 351 -10.22 -31.27 2.09
CA VAL A 351 -8.95 -31.43 2.82
C VAL A 351 -9.03 -30.64 4.12
N THR A 352 -8.88 -31.33 5.25
CA THR A 352 -8.83 -30.70 6.58
C THR A 352 -7.68 -31.29 7.38
N ALA A 353 -6.76 -30.42 7.82
CA ALA A 353 -5.53 -30.78 8.53
C ALA A 353 -4.71 -31.85 7.78
N ASN A 354 -4.87 -33.13 8.14
CA ASN A 354 -4.08 -34.25 7.63
C ASN A 354 -4.94 -35.31 6.91
N THR A 355 -6.22 -35.04 6.64
CA THR A 355 -7.13 -36.01 6.01
C THR A 355 -7.68 -35.43 4.71
N VAL A 356 -7.64 -36.24 3.64
CA VAL A 356 -8.36 -36.01 2.39
C VAL A 356 -9.61 -36.87 2.40
N SER A 357 -10.79 -36.26 2.27
CA SER A 357 -12.06 -36.94 2.08
C SER A 357 -12.50 -36.84 0.63
N ILE A 358 -12.92 -37.95 0.04
CA ILE A 358 -13.42 -38.05 -1.33
C ILE A 358 -14.78 -38.74 -1.27
N VAL A 359 -15.82 -38.06 -1.74
CA VAL A 359 -17.19 -38.58 -1.80
C VAL A 359 -17.61 -38.69 -3.26
N ALA A 360 -18.20 -39.82 -3.63
CA ALA A 360 -18.69 -40.08 -4.98
C ALA A 360 -20.21 -40.23 -4.97
N ASP A 361 -20.89 -39.35 -5.70
CA ASP A 361 -22.33 -39.38 -5.96
C ASP A 361 -22.61 -39.87 -7.38
N LEU A 362 -23.80 -40.44 -7.61
CA LEU A 362 -24.24 -40.81 -8.96
C LEU A 362 -24.36 -39.53 -9.81
N PHE A 363 -23.48 -39.39 -10.79
CA PHE A 363 -23.48 -38.22 -11.67
C PHE A 363 -24.66 -38.25 -12.65
N LEU A 364 -25.54 -37.27 -12.56
CA LEU A 364 -26.65 -37.05 -13.49
C LEU A 364 -26.41 -35.77 -14.29
N ALA A 365 -26.90 -35.74 -15.54
CA ALA A 365 -26.85 -34.53 -16.35
C ALA A 365 -27.62 -33.40 -15.67
N SER A 366 -27.14 -32.16 -15.85
CA SER A 366 -27.74 -30.98 -15.22
C SER A 366 -29.25 -30.87 -15.51
N GLY A 367 -30.05 -30.66 -14.47
CA GLY A 367 -31.51 -30.54 -14.55
C GLY A 367 -32.27 -31.87 -14.50
N VAL A 368 -31.58 -33.01 -14.43
CA VAL A 368 -32.20 -34.33 -14.27
C VAL A 368 -32.23 -34.70 -12.78
N THR A 369 -33.43 -34.92 -12.25
CA THR A 369 -33.62 -35.50 -10.91
C THR A 369 -34.03 -36.96 -11.02
N LEU A 370 -33.56 -37.80 -10.09
CA LEU A 370 -34.11 -39.15 -9.94
C LEU A 370 -35.54 -39.01 -9.40
N SER A 371 -36.52 -39.30 -10.26
CA SER A 371 -37.90 -39.52 -9.87
C SER A 371 -38.26 -40.97 -10.15
N GLU A 372 -39.22 -41.50 -9.40
CA GLU A 372 -39.73 -42.85 -9.63
C GLU A 372 -40.22 -42.99 -11.09
N ASN A 373 -39.78 -44.05 -11.77
CA ASN A 373 -40.24 -44.46 -13.12
C ASN A 373 -39.74 -43.63 -14.32
N GLN A 374 -38.54 -43.09 -14.25
CA GLN A 374 -37.71 -42.89 -15.46
C GLN A 374 -37.14 -44.26 -15.90
N SER A 375 -36.24 -44.35 -16.89
CA SER A 375 -35.60 -45.65 -17.26
C SER A 375 -34.85 -46.33 -16.10
N PHE A 376 -34.74 -45.66 -14.95
CA PHE A 376 -34.26 -46.17 -13.69
C PHE A 376 -35.42 -46.34 -12.70
N ILE A 377 -35.48 -47.50 -12.05
CA ILE A 377 -36.37 -47.73 -10.92
C ILE A 377 -35.68 -47.21 -9.66
N THR A 378 -36.43 -46.51 -8.80
CA THR A 378 -35.92 -46.01 -7.52
C THR A 378 -36.71 -46.60 -6.36
N ASN A 379 -36.04 -46.76 -5.22
CA ASN A 379 -36.70 -47.11 -3.97
C ASN A 379 -37.46 -45.91 -3.37
N ALA A 380 -38.13 -46.12 -2.24
CA ALA A 380 -38.90 -45.07 -1.55
C ALA A 380 -38.04 -43.89 -1.03
N SER A 381 -36.72 -44.05 -0.96
CA SER A 381 -35.76 -43.01 -0.54
C SER A 381 -35.16 -42.24 -1.73
N GLY A 382 -35.54 -42.58 -2.98
CA GLY A 382 -35.03 -41.94 -4.19
C GLY A 382 -33.68 -42.50 -4.69
N GLU A 383 -33.19 -43.59 -4.12
CA GLU A 383 -31.97 -44.28 -4.58
C GLU A 383 -32.30 -45.25 -5.71
N VAL A 384 -31.38 -45.47 -6.64
CA VAL A 384 -31.56 -46.43 -7.74
C VAL A 384 -31.66 -47.85 -7.19
N GLU A 385 -32.72 -48.57 -7.55
CA GLU A 385 -33.01 -49.93 -7.13
C GLU A 385 -32.76 -50.92 -8.26
N ALA A 386 -31.95 -51.95 -8.01
CA ALA A 386 -31.75 -53.04 -8.95
C ALA A 386 -32.95 -54.00 -8.93
N VAL A 387 -33.51 -54.28 -10.10
CA VAL A 387 -34.61 -55.23 -10.30
C VAL A 387 -34.16 -56.38 -11.20
N SER A 388 -34.84 -57.52 -11.10
CA SER A 388 -34.38 -58.80 -11.66
C SER A 388 -34.30 -58.85 -13.19
N THR A 389 -35.05 -58.01 -13.90
CA THR A 389 -35.09 -57.94 -15.37
C THR A 389 -35.39 -56.51 -15.84
N ALA A 390 -35.40 -56.25 -17.15
CA ALA A 390 -35.85 -54.98 -17.70
C ALA A 390 -37.23 -54.63 -17.13
N ALA A 391 -37.36 -53.41 -16.60
CA ALA A 391 -38.50 -53.07 -15.77
C ALA A 391 -39.22 -51.81 -16.21
N VAL A 392 -40.53 -51.82 -15.97
CA VAL A 392 -41.41 -50.68 -16.15
C VAL A 392 -42.16 -50.47 -14.86
N GLY A 393 -42.13 -49.24 -14.35
CA GLY A 393 -42.87 -48.88 -13.16
C GLY A 393 -44.20 -48.21 -13.49
N PHE A 394 -45.18 -48.45 -12.64
CA PHE A 394 -46.50 -47.84 -12.67
C PHE A 394 -46.77 -47.20 -11.32
N GLU A 395 -47.25 -45.97 -11.34
CA GLU A 395 -47.80 -45.33 -10.16
C GLU A 395 -49.32 -45.44 -10.20
N ILE A 396 -49.89 -46.11 -9.21
CA ILE A 396 -51.32 -46.38 -9.12
C ILE A 396 -51.92 -45.44 -8.09
N SER A 397 -52.97 -44.73 -8.50
CA SER A 397 -53.72 -43.77 -7.70
C SER A 397 -55.24 -43.92 -7.94
N GLY A 398 -56.05 -43.09 -7.28
CA GLY A 398 -57.52 -43.12 -7.39
C GLY A 398 -58.21 -43.61 -6.10
N SER A 399 -59.22 -42.88 -5.63
CA SER A 399 -59.74 -43.03 -4.25
C SER A 399 -61.24 -43.29 -4.14
N SER A 400 -62.02 -43.21 -5.23
CA SER A 400 -63.49 -43.17 -5.19
C SER A 400 -64.20 -44.51 -5.44
N GLY A 401 -63.49 -45.64 -5.46
CA GLY A 401 -64.08 -46.97 -5.72
C GLY A 401 -64.56 -47.20 -7.17
N ALA A 402 -64.40 -46.20 -8.05
CA ALA A 402 -64.85 -46.21 -9.44
C ALA A 402 -63.78 -46.68 -10.46
N GLY A 403 -62.51 -46.75 -10.06
CA GLY A 403 -61.41 -47.28 -10.89
C GLY A 403 -60.02 -46.85 -10.41
N TYR A 404 -58.98 -47.58 -10.85
CA TYR A 404 -57.57 -47.25 -10.66
C TYR A 404 -57.07 -46.30 -11.75
N ASN A 405 -56.42 -45.21 -11.38
CA ASN A 405 -55.70 -44.34 -12.29
C ASN A 405 -54.21 -44.71 -12.30
N PHE A 406 -53.57 -44.54 -13.46
CA PHE A 406 -52.16 -44.87 -13.65
C PHE A 406 -51.40 -43.65 -14.16
N GLY A 407 -50.25 -43.37 -13.56
CA GLY A 407 -49.31 -42.34 -13.99
C GLY A 407 -47.95 -42.91 -14.38
N ASN A 408 -47.14 -42.06 -15.02
CA ASN A 408 -45.73 -42.30 -15.31
C ASN A 408 -45.44 -43.56 -16.17
N ASN A 409 -46.42 -43.96 -16.96
CA ASN A 409 -46.42 -45.17 -17.81
C ASN A 409 -46.89 -44.89 -19.25
N GLY A 410 -46.93 -43.62 -19.65
CA GLY A 410 -47.42 -43.18 -20.96
C GLY A 410 -48.94 -43.13 -21.12
N TRP A 411 -49.71 -43.44 -20.06
CA TRP A 411 -51.17 -43.31 -20.05
C TRP A 411 -51.60 -41.92 -19.58
N THR A 412 -52.61 -41.32 -20.24
CA THR A 412 -53.10 -39.97 -19.95
C THR A 412 -54.62 -39.90 -19.66
N GLY A 413 -55.29 -41.05 -19.50
CA GLY A 413 -56.73 -41.14 -19.23
C GLY A 413 -57.06 -41.44 -17.76
N SER A 414 -58.34 -41.67 -17.44
CA SER A 414 -58.82 -42.07 -16.11
C SER A 414 -59.61 -43.38 -16.13
N GLY A 415 -59.72 -44.04 -14.98
CA GLY A 415 -60.38 -45.36 -14.86
C GLY A 415 -59.45 -46.51 -15.22
N ASN A 416 -59.96 -47.74 -15.30
CA ASN A 416 -59.16 -48.97 -15.42
C ASN A 416 -58.73 -49.26 -16.89
N PRO A 417 -57.56 -48.80 -17.40
CA PRO A 417 -57.13 -49.13 -18.77
C PRO A 417 -56.86 -50.62 -18.97
N THR A 418 -56.74 -51.03 -20.23
CA THR A 418 -56.05 -52.30 -20.52
C THR A 418 -54.54 -52.05 -20.52
N ILE A 419 -53.81 -52.79 -19.70
CA ILE A 419 -52.35 -52.71 -19.61
C ILE A 419 -51.73 -53.87 -20.38
N TYR A 420 -50.81 -53.56 -21.29
CA TYR A 420 -50.05 -54.56 -22.03
C TYR A 420 -48.72 -54.82 -21.33
N VAL A 421 -48.42 -56.08 -21.06
CA VAL A 421 -47.21 -56.50 -20.34
C VAL A 421 -46.41 -57.49 -21.16
N TYR A 422 -45.10 -57.31 -21.23
CA TYR A 422 -44.18 -58.13 -21.99
C TYR A 422 -43.66 -59.28 -21.13
N ARG A 423 -43.57 -60.45 -21.75
CA ARG A 423 -42.97 -61.63 -21.13
C ARG A 423 -41.51 -61.39 -20.77
N GLY A 424 -41.12 -61.79 -19.56
CA GLY A 424 -39.78 -61.62 -19.00
C GLY A 424 -39.49 -60.23 -18.42
N PHE A 425 -40.39 -59.25 -18.58
CA PHE A 425 -40.24 -57.94 -17.95
C PHE A 425 -40.77 -57.95 -16.52
N THR A 426 -40.14 -57.13 -15.67
CA THR A 426 -40.58 -56.90 -14.30
C THR A 426 -41.39 -55.62 -14.24
N TYR A 427 -42.62 -55.72 -13.78
CA TYR A 427 -43.49 -54.56 -13.59
C TYR A 427 -43.57 -54.21 -12.11
N ARG A 428 -43.25 -52.96 -11.79
CA ARG A 428 -43.34 -52.44 -10.43
C ARG A 428 -44.58 -51.58 -10.31
N PHE A 429 -45.60 -52.12 -9.66
CA PHE A 429 -46.86 -51.44 -9.39
C PHE A 429 -46.79 -50.77 -8.01
N ASN A 430 -46.58 -49.46 -7.98
CA ASN A 430 -46.61 -48.68 -6.74
C ASN A 430 -48.06 -48.27 -6.43
N ASN A 431 -48.71 -48.99 -5.52
CA ASN A 431 -50.06 -48.66 -5.09
C ASN A 431 -50.08 -47.60 -3.98
N THR A 432 -50.32 -46.34 -4.37
CA THR A 432 -50.42 -45.22 -3.44
C THR A 432 -51.79 -45.13 -2.75
N THR A 433 -52.78 -45.91 -3.17
CA THR A 433 -54.14 -45.88 -2.59
C THR A 433 -54.24 -46.63 -1.26
N GLY A 434 -53.21 -47.42 -0.92
CA GLY A 434 -53.11 -48.12 0.37
C GLY A 434 -54.14 -49.23 0.58
N SER A 435 -54.41 -49.56 1.85
CA SER A 435 -55.28 -50.67 2.25
C SER A 435 -56.77 -50.48 1.91
N GLY A 436 -57.20 -49.25 1.59
CA GLY A 436 -58.57 -48.96 1.17
C GLY A 436 -58.92 -49.47 -0.23
N HIS A 437 -57.91 -49.64 -1.09
CA HIS A 437 -58.10 -50.19 -2.46
C HIS A 437 -56.94 -51.12 -2.86
N PRO A 438 -56.84 -52.34 -2.29
CA PRO A 438 -55.72 -53.25 -2.55
C PRO A 438 -55.67 -53.70 -4.01
N PHE A 439 -54.54 -53.50 -4.68
CA PHE A 439 -54.32 -53.84 -6.08
C PHE A 439 -53.87 -55.30 -6.22
N ALA A 440 -54.77 -56.17 -6.70
CA ALA A 440 -54.50 -57.59 -6.85
C ALA A 440 -54.45 -58.01 -8.32
N LEU A 441 -53.42 -58.78 -8.68
CA LEU A 441 -53.32 -59.46 -9.96
C LEU A 441 -54.08 -60.80 -9.89
N ARG A 442 -55.02 -61.03 -10.80
CA ARG A 442 -55.90 -62.21 -10.79
C ARG A 442 -56.06 -62.80 -12.19
N GLN A 443 -56.28 -64.11 -12.25
CA GLN A 443 -56.38 -64.83 -13.53
C GLN A 443 -57.65 -64.45 -14.30
N THR A 444 -58.75 -64.20 -13.59
CA THR A 444 -60.03 -63.68 -14.13
C THR A 444 -60.68 -62.78 -13.09
N ASP A 445 -61.68 -61.98 -13.48
CA ASP A 445 -62.47 -61.17 -12.53
C ASP A 445 -63.10 -62.06 -11.44
N GLY A 446 -62.83 -61.74 -10.18
CA GLY A 446 -63.25 -62.53 -9.01
C GLY A 446 -62.50 -63.87 -8.81
N GLY A 447 -61.61 -64.25 -9.74
CA GLY A 447 -60.97 -65.57 -9.83
C GLY A 447 -59.72 -65.76 -8.96
N ALA A 448 -58.96 -66.84 -9.19
CA ALA A 448 -57.74 -67.09 -8.41
C ALA A 448 -56.68 -65.98 -8.62
N ALA A 449 -55.85 -65.73 -7.61
CA ALA A 449 -54.72 -64.80 -7.73
C ALA A 449 -53.68 -65.29 -8.75
N VAL A 450 -52.99 -64.35 -9.39
CA VAL A 450 -51.72 -64.64 -10.07
C VAL A 450 -50.63 -64.67 -9.01
N THR A 451 -49.92 -65.79 -8.91
CA THR A 451 -48.87 -65.98 -7.91
C THR A 451 -47.48 -66.15 -8.54
N ALA A 452 -47.41 -66.67 -9.76
CA ALA A 452 -46.14 -66.85 -10.47
C ALA A 452 -45.51 -65.51 -10.84
N GLY A 453 -44.30 -65.28 -10.32
CA GLY A 453 -43.53 -64.05 -10.55
C GLY A 453 -44.03 -62.83 -9.79
N VAL A 454 -45.04 -62.97 -8.93
CA VAL A 454 -45.59 -61.86 -8.13
C VAL A 454 -44.94 -61.82 -6.76
N SER A 455 -44.51 -60.65 -6.31
CA SER A 455 -43.96 -60.40 -4.97
C SER A 455 -44.34 -59.00 -4.46
N GLY A 456 -44.03 -58.69 -3.21
CA GLY A 456 -44.38 -57.39 -2.61
C GLY A 456 -45.80 -57.35 -2.05
N SER A 457 -46.37 -56.14 -1.96
CA SER A 457 -47.62 -55.87 -1.24
C SER A 457 -48.69 -55.27 -2.14
N GLN A 458 -49.91 -55.82 -2.09
CA GLN A 458 -51.08 -55.30 -2.82
C GLN A 458 -51.51 -53.90 -2.34
N THR A 459 -51.13 -53.50 -1.12
CA THR A 459 -51.49 -52.19 -0.54
C THR A 459 -50.32 -51.20 -0.56
N GLY A 460 -49.25 -51.53 -1.29
CA GLY A 460 -48.05 -50.72 -1.44
C GLY A 460 -47.38 -51.10 -2.76
N VAL A 461 -46.07 -51.35 -2.75
CA VAL A 461 -45.37 -51.77 -3.97
C VAL A 461 -45.51 -53.27 -4.21
N GLN A 462 -46.10 -53.63 -5.34
CA GLN A 462 -46.18 -55.00 -5.83
C GLN A 462 -45.34 -55.14 -7.11
N TYR A 463 -44.55 -56.20 -7.19
CA TYR A 463 -43.78 -56.53 -8.38
C TYR A 463 -44.41 -57.72 -9.08
N TRP A 464 -44.34 -57.70 -10.41
CA TRP A 464 -44.66 -58.87 -11.22
C TRP A 464 -43.65 -59.04 -12.35
N THR A 465 -42.79 -60.05 -12.22
CA THR A 465 -42.00 -60.54 -13.35
C THR A 465 -42.89 -61.48 -14.17
N VAL A 466 -43.31 -61.03 -15.35
CA VAL A 466 -44.19 -61.83 -16.21
C VAL A 466 -43.44 -63.08 -16.69
N PRO A 467 -43.91 -64.31 -16.38
CA PRO A 467 -43.20 -65.51 -16.80
C PRO A 467 -43.07 -65.61 -18.32
N MET A 468 -41.87 -65.93 -18.81
CA MET A 468 -41.60 -66.15 -20.24
C MET A 468 -42.44 -67.29 -20.85
N THR A 469 -42.89 -68.22 -20.01
CA THR A 469 -43.66 -69.39 -20.39
C THR A 469 -45.15 -69.11 -20.65
N LEU A 470 -45.65 -67.92 -20.32
CA LEU A 470 -47.02 -67.55 -20.67
C LEU A 470 -47.18 -67.43 -22.18
N ALA A 471 -48.32 -67.86 -22.70
CA ALA A 471 -48.65 -67.70 -24.11
C ALA A 471 -48.94 -66.22 -24.43
N ALA A 472 -48.53 -65.75 -25.61
CA ALA A 472 -48.90 -64.42 -26.06
C ALA A 472 -50.42 -64.31 -26.22
N GLY A 473 -50.98 -63.17 -25.84
CA GLY A 473 -52.43 -62.95 -25.76
C GLY A 473 -53.09 -63.49 -24.49
N THR A 474 -52.34 -64.07 -23.54
CA THR A 474 -52.92 -64.44 -22.23
C THR A 474 -53.47 -63.19 -21.55
N THR A 475 -54.75 -63.24 -21.18
CA THR A 475 -55.43 -62.13 -20.50
C THR A 475 -55.62 -62.45 -19.03
N TYR A 476 -55.14 -61.57 -18.18
CA TYR A 476 -55.41 -61.51 -16.74
C TYR A 476 -56.14 -60.22 -16.41
N VAL A 477 -56.47 -60.01 -15.13
CA VAL A 477 -57.02 -58.74 -14.65
C VAL A 477 -56.20 -58.24 -13.48
N TYR A 478 -56.12 -56.92 -13.36
CA TYR A 478 -55.86 -56.30 -12.07
C TYR A 478 -57.19 -55.85 -11.47
N GLN A 479 -57.36 -56.08 -10.17
CA GLN A 479 -58.64 -55.91 -9.50
C GLN A 479 -58.44 -55.44 -8.06
N CYS A 480 -59.30 -54.52 -7.63
CA CYS A 480 -59.47 -54.23 -6.21
C CYS A 480 -60.18 -55.39 -5.52
N THR A 481 -59.62 -55.91 -4.45
CA THR A 481 -60.25 -57.00 -3.69
C THR A 481 -61.49 -56.55 -2.90
N ILE A 482 -61.72 -55.25 -2.78
CA ILE A 482 -62.83 -54.64 -2.03
C ILE A 482 -63.93 -54.12 -2.97
N HIS A 483 -63.55 -53.40 -4.03
CA HIS A 483 -64.49 -52.72 -4.92
C HIS A 483 -64.54 -53.41 -6.30
N SER A 484 -65.69 -54.01 -6.62
CA SER A 484 -65.88 -54.75 -7.88
C SER A 484 -65.79 -53.89 -9.14
N GLY A 485 -66.02 -52.58 -9.04
CA GLY A 485 -65.89 -51.63 -10.16
C GLY A 485 -64.43 -51.27 -10.51
N MET A 486 -63.46 -51.63 -9.67
CA MET A 486 -62.04 -51.36 -9.91
C MET A 486 -61.35 -52.57 -10.50
N VAL A 487 -61.67 -52.88 -11.75
CA VAL A 487 -61.09 -54.00 -12.49
C VAL A 487 -60.69 -53.56 -13.89
N GLY A 488 -59.48 -53.90 -14.30
CA GLY A 488 -58.95 -53.65 -15.64
C GLY A 488 -58.18 -54.85 -16.16
N ASN A 489 -57.99 -54.89 -17.48
CA ASN A 489 -57.38 -56.05 -18.14
C ASN A 489 -55.85 -55.91 -18.19
N LEU A 490 -55.17 -57.05 -18.07
CA LEU A 490 -53.76 -57.23 -18.36
C LEU A 490 -53.63 -58.16 -19.55
N VAL A 491 -52.98 -57.71 -20.61
CA VAL A 491 -52.75 -58.52 -21.81
C VAL A 491 -51.27 -58.80 -21.92
N VAL A 492 -50.90 -60.07 -21.83
CA VAL A 492 -49.53 -60.52 -22.00
C VAL A 492 -49.17 -60.55 -23.48
N VAL A 493 -48.07 -59.89 -23.86
CA VAL A 493 -47.55 -59.83 -25.24
C VAL A 493 -46.18 -60.50 -25.37
#